data_AF-M7AZE0-F1
#
_entry.id   AF-M7AZE0-F1
#
_cell.length_a   1.000
_cell.length_b   1.000
_cell.length_c   1.000
_cell.angle_alpha   90.00
_cell.angle_beta   90.00
_cell.angle_gamma   90.00
#
_symmetry.space_group_name_H-M   'P 1'
#
loop_
_entity.id
_entity.type
_entity.pdbx_description
1 polymer ?
#
loop_
_entity_poly.entity_id
_entity_poly.type
_entity_poly.pdbx_seq_one_letter_code
_entity_poly.pdbx_strand_id
1 'polypeptide(L)'
;QEGVKTENNDHINLKVAGQDGSVVQFKIKRHTPLSKLMKAYCERQGLSMRQIRFRFDGQPINETDTPAQLEMEDEDTIDVFQQQTGGVY
;
A
#
# COMPACT_ATOMS: atom_id res chain seq x y z
N GLN A 1 30.02 23.80 8.34
CA GLN A 1 28.96 23.53 9.33
C GLN A 1 28.02 22.53 8.69
N GLU A 2 27.78 21.44 9.40
CA GLU A 2 27.36 20.14 8.89
C GLU A 2 26.03 20.18 8.13
N GLY A 3 25.97 19.43 7.03
CA GLY A 3 24.75 19.23 6.27
C GLY A 3 23.71 18.57 7.17
N VAL A 4 22.69 19.33 7.53
CA VAL A 4 21.52 18.84 8.24
C VAL A 4 20.85 17.78 7.34
N LYS A 5 21.17 16.51 7.57
CA LYS A 5 20.28 15.42 7.21
C LYS A 5 19.07 15.59 8.11
N THR A 6 18.06 16.32 7.62
CA THR A 6 16.71 16.26 8.17
C THR A 6 16.32 14.80 8.16
N GLU A 7 16.35 14.17 9.33
CA GLU A 7 15.76 12.85 9.53
C GLU A 7 14.29 12.99 9.10
N ASN A 8 13.99 12.44 7.93
CA ASN A 8 12.70 12.59 7.29
C ASN A 8 11.66 11.74 8.04
N ASN A 9 11.21 12.23 9.19
CA ASN A 9 10.10 11.70 9.99
C ASN A 9 8.75 11.73 9.25
N ASP A 10 8.74 12.22 8.01
CA ASP A 10 7.58 12.23 7.12
C ASP A 10 7.41 10.92 6.33
N HIS A 11 8.38 9.99 6.36
CA HIS A 11 8.23 8.69 5.69
C HIS A 11 7.87 7.59 6.68
N ILE A 12 7.05 6.65 6.22
CA ILE A 12 6.78 5.39 6.89
C ILE A 12 7.08 4.22 5.95
N ASN A 13 7.38 3.09 6.53
CA ASN A 13 7.48 1.80 5.84
C ASN A 13 6.13 1.10 5.97
N LEU A 14 5.58 0.64 4.84
CA LEU A 14 4.35 -0.13 4.77
C LEU A 14 4.64 -1.49 4.15
N LYS A 15 4.04 -2.54 4.70
CA LYS A 15 4.05 -3.89 4.14
C LYS A 15 2.78 -4.08 3.32
N VAL A 16 2.91 -4.66 2.14
CA VAL A 16 1.78 -5.04 1.31
C VAL A 16 1.79 -6.56 1.20
N ALA A 17 0.79 -7.19 1.80
CA ALA A 17 0.68 -8.64 1.91
C ALA A 17 -0.34 -9.19 0.89
N GLY A 18 0.11 -10.12 0.04
CA GLY A 18 -0.74 -10.85 -0.89
C GLY A 18 -1.34 -12.12 -0.28
N GLN A 19 -2.43 -12.61 -0.87
CA GLN A 19 -3.08 -13.88 -0.45
C GLN A 19 -2.20 -15.13 -0.64
N ASP A 20 -1.18 -15.02 -1.49
CA ASP A 20 -0.17 -16.05 -1.76
C ASP A 20 0.95 -16.09 -0.70
N GLY A 21 0.88 -15.23 0.32
CA GLY A 21 1.91 -15.08 1.35
C GLY A 21 3.08 -14.18 0.92
N SER A 22 3.02 -13.57 -0.27
CA SER A 22 4.01 -12.58 -0.69
C SER A 22 3.89 -11.31 0.16
N VAL A 23 5.03 -10.73 0.53
CA VAL A 23 5.09 -9.45 1.25
C VAL A 23 6.04 -8.52 0.53
N VAL A 24 5.56 -7.33 0.17
CA VAL A 24 6.35 -6.28 -0.47
C VAL A 24 6.38 -5.06 0.44
N GLN A 25 7.58 -4.59 0.77
CA GLN A 25 7.76 -3.39 1.58
C GLN A 25 7.90 -2.15 0.71
N PHE A 26 7.26 -1.07 1.12
CA PHE A 26 7.34 0.25 0.48
C PHE A 26 7.69 1.31 1.53
N LYS A 27 8.57 2.23 1.16
CA LYS A 27 8.79 3.46 1.92
C LYS A 27 8.09 4.62 1.22
N ILE A 28 7.14 5.27 1.90
CA ILE A 28 6.32 6.34 1.33
C ILE A 28 6.16 7.49 2.33
N LYS A 29 5.97 8.72 1.83
CA LYS A 29 5.65 9.86 2.68
C LYS A 29 4.21 9.80 3.18
N ARG A 30 3.97 10.22 4.42
CA ARG A 30 2.65 10.18 5.08
C ARG A 30 1.56 10.94 4.32
N HIS A 31 1.91 11.97 3.56
CA HIS A 31 0.98 12.78 2.78
C HIS A 31 0.96 12.46 1.28
N THR A 32 1.65 11.42 0.82
CA THR A 32 1.60 11.01 -0.59
C THR A 32 0.41 10.06 -0.82
N PRO A 33 -0.38 10.25 -1.90
CA PRO A 33 -1.46 9.34 -2.23
C PRO A 33 -0.97 7.90 -2.45
N LEU A 34 -1.73 6.94 -1.94
CA LEU A 34 -1.41 5.51 -2.00
C LEU A 34 -1.48 4.93 -3.43
N SER A 35 -2.06 5.64 -4.40
CA SER A 35 -2.07 5.25 -5.83
C SER A 35 -0.68 4.83 -6.37
N LYS A 36 0.40 5.49 -5.94
CA LYS A 36 1.76 5.13 -6.37
C LYS A 36 2.18 3.75 -5.86
N LEU A 37 1.91 3.46 -4.58
CA LEU A 37 2.20 2.17 -3.97
C LEU A 37 1.37 1.07 -4.63
N MET A 38 0.07 1.31 -4.83
CA MET A 38 -0.83 0.33 -5.46
C MET A 38 -0.41 -0.04 -6.88
N LYS A 39 -0.06 0.96 -7.71
CA LYS A 39 0.41 0.75 -9.08
C LYS A 39 1.74 0.01 -9.11
N ALA A 40 2.70 0.42 -8.28
CA ALA A 40 4.00 -0.26 -8.19
C ALA A 40 3.87 -1.72 -7.72
N TYR A 41 2.96 -2.00 -6.78
CA TYR A 41 2.66 -3.37 -6.37
C TYR A 41 2.07 -4.20 -7.51
N CYS A 42 1.09 -3.65 -8.23
CA CYS A 42 0.49 -4.31 -9.40
C CYS A 42 1.52 -4.62 -10.49
N GLU A 43 2.37 -3.65 -10.85
CA GLU A 43 3.42 -3.83 -11.86
C GLU A 43 4.43 -4.90 -11.44
N ARG A 44 4.83 -4.91 -10.17
CA ARG A 44 5.79 -5.89 -9.64
C ARG A 44 5.23 -7.31 -9.60
N GLN A 45 3.94 -7.46 -9.26
CA GLN A 45 3.29 -8.77 -9.17
C GLN A 45 2.65 -9.22 -10.49
N GLY A 46 2.65 -8.38 -11.54
CA GLY A 46 1.97 -8.68 -12.80
C GLY A 46 0.44 -8.73 -12.68
N LEU A 47 -0.13 -7.98 -11.74
CA LEU A 47 -1.56 -7.95 -11.44
C LEU A 47 -2.23 -6.72 -12.05
N SER A 48 -3.52 -6.83 -12.38
CA SER A 48 -4.33 -5.67 -12.75
C SER A 48 -4.96 -5.02 -11.52
N MET A 49 -4.88 -3.68 -11.41
CA MET A 49 -5.60 -2.90 -10.40
C MET A 49 -7.10 -3.22 -10.35
N ARG A 50 -7.71 -3.64 -11.48
CA ARG A 50 -9.13 -4.02 -11.53
C ARG A 50 -9.41 -5.36 -10.85
N GLN A 51 -8.44 -6.26 -10.86
CA GLN A 51 -8.57 -7.64 -10.36
C GLN A 51 -8.26 -7.77 -8.87
N ILE A 52 -7.79 -6.71 -8.21
CA ILE A 52 -7.43 -6.75 -6.80
C ILE A 52 -8.07 -5.62 -6.00
N ARG A 53 -8.08 -5.76 -4.68
CA ARG A 53 -8.49 -4.74 -3.71
C ARG A 53 -7.45 -4.64 -2.61
N PHE A 54 -7.11 -3.42 -2.25
CA PHE A 54 -6.23 -3.12 -1.11
C PHE A 54 -7.10 -2.76 0.08
N ARG A 55 -6.74 -3.30 1.25
CA ARG A 55 -7.42 -3.03 2.50
C ARG A 55 -6.42 -2.72 3.62
N PHE A 56 -6.82 -1.85 4.51
CA PHE A 56 -6.13 -1.57 5.77
C PHE A 56 -7.17 -1.69 6.88
N ASP A 57 -6.87 -2.44 7.94
CA ASP A 57 -7.81 -2.76 9.02
C ASP A 57 -9.19 -3.24 8.52
N GLY A 58 -9.18 -4.02 7.43
CA GLY A 58 -10.38 -4.54 6.79
C GLY A 58 -11.17 -3.52 5.96
N GLN A 59 -10.83 -2.23 5.99
CA GLN A 59 -11.46 -1.17 5.21
C GLN A 59 -10.81 -1.01 3.83
N PRO A 60 -11.58 -0.70 2.78
CA PRO A 60 -11.03 -0.48 1.44
C PRO A 60 -10.20 0.80 1.40
N ILE A 61 -9.04 0.74 0.73
CA ILE A 61 -8.18 1.89 0.47
C ILE A 61 -8.49 2.44 -0.93
N ASN A 62 -8.65 3.75 -1.04
CA ASN A 62 -8.79 4.46 -2.32
C ASN A 62 -7.44 5.00 -2.82
N GLU A 63 -7.33 5.23 -4.12
CA GLU A 63 -6.11 5.74 -4.76
C GLU A 63 -5.67 7.12 -4.26
N THR A 64 -6.61 7.93 -3.77
CA THR A 64 -6.40 9.28 -3.26
C THR A 64 -6.06 9.31 -1.78
N ASP A 65 -6.29 8.21 -1.06
CA ASP A 65 -6.04 8.16 0.38
C ASP A 65 -4.54 8.26 0.65
N THR A 66 -4.20 8.85 1.78
CA THR A 66 -2.82 9.00 2.25
C THR A 66 -2.63 8.23 3.55
N PRO A 67 -1.40 7.76 3.84
CA PRO A 67 -1.16 7.09 5.12
C PRO A 67 -1.55 7.94 6.34
N ALA A 68 -1.36 9.26 6.28
CA ALA A 68 -1.79 10.16 7.35
C ALA A 68 -3.30 10.17 7.58
N GLN A 69 -4.11 10.10 6.51
CA GLN A 69 -5.58 10.10 6.61
C GLN A 69 -6.12 8.79 7.15
N LEU A 70 -5.44 7.68 6.86
CA LEU A 70 -5.79 6.35 7.35
C LEU A 70 -5.11 6.03 8.69
N GLU A 71 -4.46 7.02 9.30
CA GLU A 71 -3.75 6.90 10.59
C GLU A 71 -2.71 5.76 10.62
N MET A 72 -2.12 5.42 9.47
CA MET A 72 -1.13 4.37 9.36
C MET A 72 0.18 4.74 10.09
N GLU A 73 0.80 3.75 10.69
CA GLU A 73 2.08 3.81 11.39
C GLU A 73 3.19 3.09 10.61
N ASP A 74 4.42 3.18 11.13
CA ASP A 74 5.55 2.47 10.55
C ASP A 74 5.36 0.96 10.75
N GLU A 75 5.70 0.19 9.71
CA GLU A 75 5.59 -1.27 9.65
C GLU A 75 4.17 -1.85 9.57
N ASP A 76 3.16 -1.00 9.40
CA ASP A 76 1.77 -1.40 9.17
C ASP A 76 1.59 -2.23 7.89
N THR A 77 0.54 -3.05 7.87
CA THR A 77 0.27 -3.98 6.78
C THR A 77 -1.02 -3.64 6.02
N ILE A 78 -0.89 -3.55 4.70
CA ILE A 78 -1.99 -3.46 3.74
C ILE A 78 -2.22 -4.85 3.16
N ASP A 79 -3.44 -5.34 3.27
CA ASP A 79 -3.85 -6.62 2.70
C ASP A 79 -4.33 -6.46 1.26
N VAL A 80 -3.90 -7.37 0.39
CA VAL A 80 -4.33 -7.42 -1.01
C VAL A 80 -5.16 -8.66 -1.26
N PHE A 81 -6.38 -8.46 -1.74
CA PHE A 81 -7.31 -9.54 -2.09
C PHE A 81 -7.57 -9.55 -3.59
N GLN A 82 -7.61 -10.73 -4.20
CA GLN A 82 -8.17 -10.85 -5.55
C GLN A 82 -9.69 -10.63 -5.51
N GLN A 83 -10.19 -9.87 -6.47
CA GLN A 83 -11.61 -9.76 -6.73
C GLN A 83 -12.09 -11.11 -7.26
N GLN A 84 -12.78 -11.89 -6.42
CA GLN A 84 -13.50 -13.06 -6.91
C GLN A 84 -14.60 -12.58 -7.84
N THR A 85 -14.43 -12.80 -9.15
CA THR A 85 -15.56 -12.92 -10.05
C THR A 85 -16.22 -14.26 -9.72
N GLY A 86 -17.36 -14.22 -9.03
CA GLY A 86 -18.15 -15.42 -8.73
C GLY A 86 -18.31 -16.27 -9.99
N GLY A 87 -18.02 -17.57 -9.88
CA GLY A 87 -18.11 -18.50 -10.99
C GLY A 87 -19.49 -18.44 -11.62
N VAL A 88 -19.53 -18.17 -12.93
CA VAL A 88 -20.75 -18.29 -13.73
C VAL A 88 -20.96 -19.80 -13.96
N TYR A 89 -22.00 -20.36 -13.34
CA TYR A 89 -22.58 -21.63 -13.79
C TYR A 89 -23.70 -21.34 -14.79
#